data_AF-A0A2E3TTU4-F1
#
_entry.id   AF-A0A2E3TTU4-F1
#
_cell.length_a   1.000
_cell.length_b   1.000
_cell.length_c   1.000
_cell.angle_alpha   90.00
_cell.angle_beta   90.00
_cell.angle_gamma   90.00
#
_symmetry.space_group_name_H-M   'P 1'
#
loop_
_entity.id
_entity.type
_entity.pdbx_description
1 polymer ?
#
loop_
_entity_poly.entity_id
_entity_poly.type
_entity_poly.pdbx_seq_one_letter_code
_entity_poly.pdbx_strand_id
1 'polypeptide(L)'
;MLGHIDELATEESIDDLGAVVAAALYHDAIYESQHPANERASARLAQRDLMMLGWKPSRAALVGTMIEGTKTHLDPPDIGTAVLFDADLAILGADHAGYQSYTSKVRDEYGHLGTSEWVAGRASVLTAFLERQMIYATTTGRERWEEAARANITAELTELTV
;
A
#
# COMPACT_ATOMS: atom_id res chain seq x y z
N MET A 1 4.93 -2.67 -6.95
CA MET A 1 3.52 -2.33 -7.24
C MET A 1 3.06 -2.80 -8.62
N LEU A 2 3.45 -2.19 -9.76
CA LEU A 2 2.88 -2.54 -11.08
C LEU A 2 3.00 -4.04 -11.45
N GLY A 3 4.14 -4.69 -11.18
CA GLY A 3 4.28 -6.13 -11.41
C GLY A 3 3.30 -6.98 -10.59
N HIS A 4 2.98 -6.57 -9.36
CA HIS A 4 1.97 -7.25 -8.54
C HIS A 4 0.55 -6.99 -9.04
N ILE A 5 0.29 -5.82 -9.61
CA ILE A 5 -1.00 -5.55 -10.27
C ILE A 5 -1.16 -6.48 -11.47
N ASP A 6 -0.12 -6.65 -12.29
CA ASP A 6 -0.14 -7.58 -13.42
C ASP A 6 -0.40 -9.02 -12.94
N GLU A 7 0.26 -9.45 -11.85
CA GLU A 7 0.07 -10.79 -11.24
C GLU A 7 -1.34 -11.01 -10.68
N LEU A 8 -1.96 -9.98 -10.09
CA LEU A 8 -3.31 -10.09 -9.53
C LEU A 8 -4.37 -10.01 -10.63
N ALA A 9 -4.15 -9.17 -11.65
CA ALA A 9 -5.07 -8.98 -12.77
C ALA A 9 -5.20 -10.22 -13.68
N THR A 10 -4.34 -11.23 -13.54
CA THR A 10 -4.53 -12.52 -14.24
C THR A 10 -5.63 -13.38 -13.65
N GLU A 11 -5.88 -13.24 -12.35
CA GLU A 11 -6.84 -14.07 -11.60
C GLU A 11 -8.10 -13.28 -11.20
N GLU A 12 -7.95 -11.99 -10.92
CA GLU A 12 -9.03 -11.12 -10.46
C GLU A 12 -9.69 -10.36 -11.63
N SER A 13 -11.03 -10.35 -11.68
CA SER A 13 -11.80 -9.71 -12.75
C SER A 13 -11.92 -8.20 -12.54
N ILE A 14 -10.99 -7.42 -13.09
CA ILE A 14 -10.95 -5.95 -12.92
C ILE A 14 -11.72 -5.23 -14.04
N ASP A 15 -12.69 -4.39 -13.67
CA ASP A 15 -13.51 -3.63 -14.63
C ASP A 15 -12.72 -2.55 -15.39
N ASP A 16 -11.84 -1.81 -14.69
CA ASP A 16 -11.04 -0.72 -15.26
C ASP A 16 -9.58 -0.80 -14.80
N LEU A 17 -8.81 -1.72 -15.40
CA LEU A 17 -7.37 -1.86 -15.15
C LEU A 17 -6.60 -0.55 -15.38
N GLY A 18 -7.05 0.28 -16.32
CA GLY A 18 -6.43 1.58 -16.59
C GLY A 18 -6.52 2.53 -15.39
N ALA A 19 -7.65 2.54 -14.69
CA ALA A 19 -7.82 3.32 -13.47
C ALA A 19 -6.92 2.78 -12.34
N VAL A 20 -6.82 1.46 -12.19
CA VAL A 20 -5.93 0.81 -11.20
C VAL A 20 -4.46 1.18 -11.45
N VAL A 21 -4.00 1.07 -12.70
CA VAL A 21 -2.63 1.43 -13.09
C VAL A 21 -2.38 2.93 -12.89
N ALA A 22 -3.35 3.78 -13.22
CA ALA A 22 -3.22 5.21 -12.96
C ALA A 22 -3.11 5.50 -11.46
N ALA A 23 -3.96 4.91 -10.62
CA ALA A 23 -3.86 5.07 -9.17
C ALA A 23 -2.49 4.60 -8.65
N ALA A 24 -2.00 3.46 -9.12
CA ALA A 24 -0.69 2.92 -8.76
C ALA A 24 0.47 3.87 -9.10
N LEU A 25 0.44 4.49 -10.28
CA LEU A 25 1.47 5.44 -10.70
C LEU A 25 1.47 6.73 -9.87
N TYR A 26 0.30 7.14 -9.36
CA TYR A 26 0.14 8.42 -8.68
C TYR A 26 0.09 8.34 -7.16
N HIS A 27 -0.15 7.18 -6.53
CA HIS A 27 -0.51 7.13 -5.11
C HIS A 27 0.52 7.81 -4.18
N ASP A 28 1.81 7.64 -4.45
CA ASP A 28 2.92 8.29 -3.77
C ASP A 28 3.64 9.37 -4.63
N ALA A 29 2.97 9.91 -5.65
CA ALA A 29 3.56 10.95 -6.50
C ALA A 29 3.89 12.23 -5.73
N ILE A 30 3.15 12.52 -4.66
CA ILE A 30 3.51 13.49 -3.63
C ILE A 30 3.79 12.71 -2.36
N TYR A 31 5.04 12.74 -1.90
CA TYR A 31 5.46 12.07 -0.68
C TYR A 31 6.39 12.96 0.14
N GLU A 32 5.90 13.38 1.30
CA GLU A 32 6.68 14.03 2.36
C GLU A 32 6.49 13.22 3.64
N SER A 33 7.55 12.57 4.14
CA SER A 33 7.46 11.62 5.27
C SER A 33 6.84 12.22 6.55
N GLN A 34 6.87 13.54 6.70
CA GLN A 34 6.33 14.28 7.85
C GLN A 34 4.92 14.86 7.60
N HIS A 35 4.33 14.68 6.42
CA HIS A 35 3.10 15.35 6.03
C HIS A 35 1.92 14.37 5.90
N PRO A 36 0.83 14.49 6.70
CA PRO A 36 -0.25 13.50 6.77
C PRO A 36 -1.26 13.56 5.61
N ALA A 37 -0.96 14.36 4.58
CA ALA A 37 -1.87 14.65 3.47
C ALA A 37 -1.28 14.24 2.10
N ASN A 38 -0.26 13.39 2.09
CA ASN A 38 0.40 12.89 0.89
C ASN A 38 -0.61 12.26 -0.07
N GLU A 39 -1.43 11.32 0.40
CA GLU A 39 -2.40 10.62 -0.44
C GLU A 39 -3.42 11.59 -1.03
N ARG A 40 -3.88 12.55 -0.23
CA ARG A 40 -4.82 13.59 -0.71
C ARG A 40 -4.18 14.53 -1.73
N ALA A 41 -2.89 14.83 -1.59
CA ALA A 41 -2.16 15.66 -2.53
C ALA A 41 -1.90 14.91 -3.85
N SER A 42 -1.46 13.66 -3.77
CA SER A 42 -1.33 12.71 -4.87
C SER A 42 -2.65 12.51 -5.62
N ALA A 43 -3.78 12.33 -4.91
CA ALA A 43 -5.10 12.18 -5.51
C ALA A 43 -5.52 13.42 -6.31
N ARG A 44 -5.31 14.63 -5.75
CA ARG A 44 -5.58 15.89 -6.47
C ARG A 44 -4.70 16.06 -7.69
N LEU A 45 -3.43 15.67 -7.59
CA LEU A 45 -2.49 15.69 -8.70
C LEU A 45 -2.98 14.76 -9.83
N ALA A 46 -3.31 13.51 -9.50
CA ALA A 46 -3.83 12.53 -10.44
C ALA A 46 -5.11 13.01 -11.13
N GLN A 47 -6.08 13.50 -10.37
CA GLN A 47 -7.35 14.02 -10.90
C GLN A 47 -7.11 15.15 -11.92
N ARG A 48 -6.26 16.13 -11.57
CA ARG A 48 -5.89 17.23 -12.47
C ARG A 48 -5.28 16.70 -13.76
N ASP A 49 -4.26 15.85 -13.66
CA ASP A 49 -3.47 15.39 -14.80
C ASP A 49 -4.29 14.48 -15.72
N LEU A 50 -5.08 13.57 -15.17
CA LEU A 50 -5.95 12.69 -15.94
C LEU A 50 -7.06 13.47 -16.67
N MET A 51 -7.64 14.50 -16.04
CA MET A 51 -8.61 15.37 -16.72
C MET A 51 -7.96 16.15 -17.87
N MET A 52 -6.72 16.65 -17.71
CA MET A 52 -5.97 17.29 -18.80
C MET A 52 -5.67 16.32 -19.95
N LEU A 53 -5.49 15.04 -19.65
CA LEU A 53 -5.33 13.96 -20.64
C LEU A 53 -6.66 13.51 -21.27
N GLY A 54 -7.78 14.17 -20.96
CA GLY A 54 -9.09 13.92 -21.57
C GLY A 54 -9.90 12.80 -20.92
N TRP A 55 -9.52 12.33 -19.72
CA TRP A 55 -10.33 11.35 -18.99
C TRP A 55 -11.65 11.98 -18.54
N LYS A 56 -12.72 11.16 -18.51
CA LYS A 56 -14.00 11.58 -17.95
C LYS A 56 -13.83 11.97 -16.47
N PRO A 57 -14.47 13.06 -15.99
CA PRO A 57 -14.36 13.48 -14.59
C PRO A 57 -14.67 12.37 -13.58
N SER A 58 -15.67 11.52 -13.85
CA SER A 58 -16.02 10.41 -12.98
C SER A 58 -14.91 9.35 -12.86
N ARG A 59 -14.18 9.08 -13.95
CA ARG A 59 -13.07 8.12 -13.96
C ARG A 59 -11.85 8.69 -13.24
N ALA A 60 -11.56 9.98 -13.44
CA ALA A 60 -10.49 10.66 -12.69
C ALA A 60 -10.83 10.74 -11.18
N ALA A 61 -12.09 10.99 -10.83
CA ALA A 61 -12.56 10.98 -9.46
C ALA A 61 -12.38 9.60 -8.80
N LEU A 62 -12.72 8.51 -9.51
CA LEU A 62 -12.46 7.14 -9.06
C LEU A 62 -10.98 6.93 -8.72
N VAL A 63 -10.06 7.30 -9.61
CA VAL A 63 -8.61 7.20 -9.35
C VAL A 63 -8.21 7.96 -8.08
N GLY A 64 -8.75 9.16 -7.88
CA GLY A 64 -8.50 9.93 -6.66
C GLY A 64 -9.00 9.21 -5.39
N THR A 65 -10.20 8.63 -5.43
CA THR A 65 -10.75 7.83 -4.31
C THR A 65 -9.88 6.62 -4.01
N MET A 66 -9.39 5.91 -5.05
CA MET A 66 -8.50 4.77 -4.89
C MET A 66 -7.19 5.18 -4.19
N ILE A 67 -6.58 6.29 -4.63
CA ILE A 67 -5.35 6.82 -4.02
C ILE A 67 -5.59 7.24 -2.56
N GLU A 68 -6.66 7.98 -2.25
CA GLU A 68 -6.93 8.34 -0.85
C GLU A 68 -7.15 7.11 0.05
N GLY A 69 -7.68 6.03 -0.53
CA GLY A 69 -7.87 4.75 0.14
C GLY A 69 -6.57 4.02 0.52
N THR A 70 -5.46 4.26 -0.18
CA THR A 70 -4.15 3.67 0.17
C THR A 70 -3.59 4.21 1.48
N LYS A 71 -4.25 5.20 2.10
CA LYS A 71 -3.88 5.63 3.45
C LYS A 71 -4.10 4.55 4.50
N THR A 72 -5.14 3.72 4.33
CA THR A 72 -5.52 2.69 5.30
C THR A 72 -5.55 1.29 4.70
N HIS A 73 -5.79 1.19 3.38
CA HIS A 73 -5.97 -0.08 2.67
C HIS A 73 -7.12 -0.92 3.24
N LEU A 74 -8.17 -0.26 3.75
CA LEU A 74 -9.33 -0.92 4.35
C LEU A 74 -10.56 -0.77 3.47
N ASP A 75 -11.44 -1.78 3.55
CA ASP A 75 -12.78 -1.78 2.95
C ASP A 75 -12.84 -1.31 1.49
N PRO A 76 -12.06 -1.93 0.57
CA PRO A 76 -12.08 -1.54 -0.83
C PRO A 76 -13.51 -1.71 -1.41
N PRO A 77 -14.05 -0.68 -2.09
CA PRO A 77 -15.42 -0.70 -2.60
C PRO A 77 -15.61 -1.62 -3.82
N ASP A 78 -14.53 -1.96 -4.50
CA ASP A 78 -14.50 -2.82 -5.68
C ASP A 78 -13.19 -3.61 -5.77
N ILE A 79 -13.16 -4.60 -6.67
CA ILE A 79 -12.01 -5.48 -6.86
C ILE A 79 -10.78 -4.75 -7.41
N GLY A 80 -10.96 -3.69 -8.22
CA GLY A 80 -9.84 -2.89 -8.73
C GLY A 80 -9.11 -2.17 -7.59
N THR A 81 -9.86 -1.64 -6.62
CA THR A 81 -9.33 -1.00 -5.42
C THR A 81 -8.67 -2.03 -4.50
N ALA A 82 -9.28 -3.21 -4.35
CA ALA A 82 -8.67 -4.31 -3.60
C ALA A 82 -7.32 -4.73 -4.20
N VAL A 83 -7.23 -4.84 -5.53
CA VAL A 83 -5.97 -5.15 -6.24
C VAL A 83 -4.93 -4.05 -6.03
N LEU A 84 -5.32 -2.77 -6.09
CA LEU A 84 -4.41 -1.67 -5.80
C LEU A 84 -3.83 -1.78 -4.39
N PHE A 85 -4.69 -2.01 -3.39
CA PHE A 85 -4.29 -2.09 -1.99
C PHE A 85 -3.36 -3.29 -1.75
N ASP A 86 -3.71 -4.45 -2.28
CA ASP A 86 -2.90 -5.66 -2.12
C ASP A 86 -1.53 -5.52 -2.82
N ALA A 87 -1.50 -4.92 -4.01
CA ALA A 87 -0.25 -4.66 -4.72
C ALA A 87 0.67 -3.66 -4.02
N ASP A 88 0.10 -2.74 -3.25
CA ASP A 88 0.84 -1.79 -2.41
C ASP A 88 1.42 -2.50 -1.16
N LEU A 89 0.60 -3.34 -0.52
CA LEU A 89 0.98 -4.10 0.67
C LEU A 89 1.81 -5.36 0.37
N ALA A 90 2.03 -5.71 -0.90
CA ALA A 90 2.71 -6.94 -1.32
C ALA A 90 4.13 -7.08 -0.73
N ILE A 91 4.81 -5.97 -0.44
CA ILE A 91 6.14 -5.98 0.19
C ILE A 91 6.14 -6.65 1.57
N LEU A 92 5.00 -6.64 2.29
CA LEU A 92 4.89 -7.31 3.59
C LEU A 92 5.06 -8.83 3.44
N GLY A 93 4.53 -9.41 2.37
CA GLY A 93 4.64 -10.84 2.04
C GLY A 93 5.84 -11.20 1.17
N ALA A 94 6.84 -10.32 1.04
CA ALA A 94 8.07 -10.62 0.33
C ALA A 94 8.87 -11.75 1.00
N ASP A 95 9.83 -12.32 0.28
CA ASP A 95 10.78 -13.23 0.90
C ASP A 95 11.61 -12.52 2.00
N HIS A 96 12.25 -13.32 2.86
CA HIS A 96 12.95 -12.80 4.04
C HIS A 96 14.00 -11.72 3.69
N ALA A 97 14.77 -11.93 2.62
CA ALA A 97 15.80 -10.99 2.20
C ALA A 97 15.19 -9.67 1.66
N GLY A 98 14.11 -9.76 0.88
CA GLY A 98 13.35 -8.62 0.39
C GLY A 98 12.73 -7.80 1.52
N TYR A 99 12.12 -8.48 2.50
CA TYR A 99 11.52 -7.84 3.65
C TYR A 99 12.57 -7.14 4.54
N GLN A 100 13.71 -7.79 4.83
CA GLN A 100 14.81 -7.16 5.58
C GLN A 100 15.39 -5.93 4.89
N SER A 101 15.55 -5.98 3.56
CA SER A 101 15.98 -4.82 2.77
C SER A 101 14.97 -3.68 2.87
N TYR A 102 13.68 -3.99 2.85
CA TYR A 102 12.61 -3.02 3.07
C TYR A 102 12.68 -2.41 4.47
N THR A 103 12.70 -3.20 5.54
CA THR A 103 12.71 -2.67 6.91
C THR A 103 13.94 -1.81 7.20
N SER A 104 15.11 -2.16 6.67
CA SER A 104 16.31 -1.32 6.78
C SER A 104 16.11 0.05 6.13
N LYS A 105 15.51 0.12 4.93
CA LYS A 105 15.25 1.39 4.25
C LYS A 105 14.25 2.25 5.02
N VAL A 106 13.20 1.64 5.58
CA VAL A 106 12.25 2.37 6.43
C VAL A 106 12.98 2.89 7.68
N ARG A 107 13.86 2.10 8.30
CA ARG A 107 14.63 2.59 9.46
C ARG A 107 15.50 3.79 9.10
N ASP A 108 16.17 3.77 7.95
CA ASP A 108 17.01 4.86 7.46
C ASP A 108 16.21 6.13 7.20
N GLU A 109 15.05 6.00 6.56
CA GLU A 109 14.13 7.11 6.28
C GLU A 109 13.68 7.84 7.56
N TYR A 110 13.39 7.06 8.60
CA TYR A 110 13.02 7.57 9.92
C TYR A 110 14.22 7.71 10.87
N GLY A 111 15.44 7.81 10.33
CA GLY A 111 16.68 7.96 11.11
C GLY A 111 16.71 9.24 11.96
N HIS A 112 15.86 10.22 11.65
CA HIS A 112 15.67 11.44 12.43
C HIS A 112 14.94 11.21 13.76
N LEU A 113 14.20 10.11 13.90
CA LEU A 113 13.52 9.74 15.15
C LEU A 113 14.48 9.03 16.11
N GLY A 114 14.33 9.34 17.40
CA GLY A 114 15.02 8.59 18.46
C GLY A 114 14.55 7.14 18.53
N THR A 115 15.41 6.23 18.99
CA THR A 115 15.12 4.78 19.00
C THR A 115 13.79 4.43 19.66
N SER A 116 13.46 5.03 20.81
CA SER A 116 12.20 4.75 21.52
C SER A 116 10.96 5.18 20.73
N GLU A 117 11.03 6.32 20.05
CA GLU A 117 9.93 6.86 19.24
C GLU A 117 9.73 6.02 17.99
N TRP A 118 10.83 5.66 17.32
CA TRP A 118 10.83 4.73 16.19
C TRP A 118 10.19 3.38 16.57
N VAL A 119 10.66 2.75 17.65
CA VAL A 119 10.16 1.45 18.10
C VAL A 119 8.67 1.52 18.41
N ALA A 120 8.22 2.53 19.15
CA ALA A 120 6.81 2.68 19.50
C ALA A 120 5.92 2.89 18.26
N GLY A 121 6.33 3.78 17.35
CA GLY A 121 5.58 4.06 16.12
C GLY A 121 5.53 2.86 15.19
N ARG A 122 6.68 2.23 14.93
CA ARG A 122 6.77 1.06 14.05
C ARG A 122 6.00 -0.14 14.61
N ALA A 123 6.14 -0.42 15.91
CA ALA A 123 5.39 -1.50 16.55
C ALA A 123 3.88 -1.27 16.51
N SER A 124 3.42 -0.02 16.64
CA SER A 124 1.99 0.32 16.51
C SER A 124 1.46 0.02 15.10
N VAL A 125 2.20 0.36 14.05
CA VAL A 125 1.80 0.09 12.65
C VAL A 125 1.73 -1.41 12.39
N LEU A 126 2.77 -2.13 12.79
CA LEU A 126 2.87 -3.58 12.59
C LEU A 126 1.79 -4.36 13.36
N THR A 127 1.54 -3.98 14.61
CA THR A 127 0.45 -4.56 15.42
C THR A 127 -0.90 -4.35 14.76
N ALA A 128 -1.18 -3.14 14.24
CA ALA A 128 -2.43 -2.85 13.55
C ALA A 128 -2.67 -3.71 12.30
N PHE A 129 -1.60 -4.15 11.60
CA PHE A 129 -1.74 -5.13 10.51
C PHE A 129 -2.08 -6.53 11.03
N LEU A 130 -1.46 -6.99 12.12
CA LEU A 130 -1.74 -8.32 12.69
C LEU A 130 -3.15 -8.44 13.27
N GLU A 131 -3.74 -7.34 13.74
CA GLU A 131 -5.11 -7.26 14.24
C GLU A 131 -6.17 -7.40 13.15
N ARG A 132 -5.82 -7.20 11.88
CA ARG A 132 -6.75 -7.42 10.76
C ARG A 132 -7.08 -8.90 10.65
N GLN A 133 -8.33 -9.22 10.34
CA GLN A 133 -8.71 -10.60 10.01
C GLN A 133 -7.93 -11.12 8.81
N MET A 134 -7.76 -10.27 7.80
CA MET A 134 -6.94 -10.50 6.60
C MET A 134 -6.17 -9.22 6.29
N ILE A 135 -4.88 -9.33 5.98
CA ILE A 135 -4.06 -8.19 5.55
C ILE A 135 -4.41 -7.84 4.09
N TYR A 136 -4.62 -8.87 3.27
CA TYR A 136 -4.93 -8.74 1.85
C TYR A 136 -6.43 -8.92 1.57
N ALA A 137 -6.98 -8.04 0.73
CA ALA A 137 -8.40 -7.96 0.40
C ALA A 137 -8.83 -8.95 -0.69
N THR A 138 -7.98 -9.22 -1.68
CA THR A 138 -8.24 -10.17 -2.78
C THR A 138 -8.00 -11.61 -2.33
N THR A 139 -8.62 -12.58 -3.01
CA THR A 139 -8.37 -14.00 -2.69
C THR A 139 -6.96 -14.37 -3.10
N THR A 140 -6.53 -13.94 -4.29
CA THR A 140 -5.19 -14.20 -4.80
C THR A 140 -4.10 -13.59 -3.93
N GLY A 141 -4.29 -12.37 -3.43
CA GLY A 141 -3.34 -11.72 -2.52
C GLY A 141 -3.18 -12.48 -1.21
N ARG A 142 -4.29 -12.94 -0.62
CA ARG A 142 -4.26 -13.75 0.62
C ARG A 142 -3.50 -15.05 0.44
N GLU A 143 -3.81 -15.80 -0.61
CA GLU A 143 -3.16 -17.09 -0.89
C GLU A 143 -1.66 -16.95 -1.13
N ARG A 144 -1.23 -15.82 -1.71
CA ARG A 144 0.17 -15.58 -2.03
C ARG A 144 0.99 -15.02 -0.87
N TRP A 145 0.41 -14.11 -0.09
CA TRP A 145 1.22 -13.23 0.77
C TRP A 145 0.82 -13.23 2.25
N GLU A 146 -0.38 -13.70 2.63
CA GLU A 146 -0.88 -13.55 4.01
C GLU A 146 0.02 -14.24 5.04
N GLU A 147 0.40 -15.50 4.80
CA GLU A 147 1.25 -16.27 5.72
C GLU A 147 2.64 -15.63 5.86
N ALA A 148 3.27 -15.30 4.73
CA ALA A 148 4.58 -14.66 4.70
C ALA A 148 4.55 -13.29 5.37
N ALA A 149 3.52 -12.47 5.11
CA ALA A 149 3.36 -11.16 5.72
C ALA A 149 3.24 -11.23 7.24
N ARG A 150 2.42 -12.14 7.76
CA ARG A 150 2.28 -12.33 9.21
C ARG A 150 3.58 -12.83 9.85
N ALA A 151 4.29 -13.74 9.19
CA ALA A 151 5.58 -14.23 9.68
C ALA A 151 6.63 -13.10 9.74
N ASN A 152 6.75 -12.33 8.65
CA ASN A 152 7.65 -11.19 8.53
C ASN A 152 7.37 -10.10 9.59
N ILE A 153 6.10 -9.69 9.72
CA ILE A 153 5.67 -8.68 10.70
C ILE A 153 5.94 -9.15 12.13
N THR A 154 5.65 -10.42 12.44
CA THR A 154 5.88 -10.98 13.78
C THR A 154 7.38 -11.03 14.11
N ALA A 155 8.22 -11.38 13.14
CA ALA A 155 9.67 -11.38 13.30
C ALA A 155 10.21 -9.96 13.58
N GLU A 156 9.79 -8.96 12.78
CA GLU A 156 10.20 -7.57 12.99
C GLU A 156 9.73 -7.05 14.36
N LEU A 157 8.50 -7.34 14.77
CA LEU A 157 8.01 -6.98 16.10
C LEU A 157 8.84 -7.58 17.22
N THR A 158 9.24 -8.85 17.07
CA THR A 158 10.10 -9.51 18.06
C THR A 158 11.45 -8.79 18.16
N GLU A 159 12.08 -8.48 17.02
CA GLU A 159 13.35 -7.75 16.96
C GLU A 159 13.28 -6.34 17.56
N LEU A 160 12.14 -5.64 17.42
CA LEU A 160 11.94 -4.30 17.99
C LEU A 160 11.77 -4.29 19.51
N THR A 161 11.38 -5.42 20.11
CA THR A 161 11.09 -5.53 21.56
C THR A 161 12.25 -6.06 22.40
N VAL A 162 13.36 -6.43 21.76
CA VAL A 162 14.60 -6.92 22.38
C VAL A 162 15.60 -5.77 22.56
#